data_AF-A0A523V5P0-F1
#
_entry.id   AF-A0A523V5P0-F1
#
_cell.length_a   1.000
_cell.length_b   1.000
_cell.length_c   1.000
_cell.angle_alpha   90.00
_cell.angle_beta   90.00
_cell.angle_gamma   90.00
#
_symmetry.space_group_name_H-M   'P 1'
#
loop_
_entity.id
_entity.type
_entity.pdbx_description
1 polymer ?
#
loop_
_entity_poly.entity_id
_entity_poly.type
_entity_poly.pdbx_seq_one_letter_code
_entity_poly.pdbx_strand_id
1 'polypeptide(L)'
;MRLAAIDIGTNSARLLISDFSDSGCNVLERTMEITRIGRGMNSTGKISLASADNTLKVLKRYKNLMDKHNVLKYRAVGTSAVRKAANSRWFTSFISKNSGIIIDTVTGNEEAYLSFTGASKDLSVFSGSRFKKILVLDIGGGSTEFILGVPGSGTGQGMDMVKSLNIGSVVLTEKFIKGTLPERSELDQLESYI
;
A
#
# COMPACT_ATOMS: atom_id res chain seq x y z
N MET A 1 10.97 -16.97 -13.19
CA MET A 1 10.38 -17.27 -11.86
C MET A 1 9.08 -16.52 -11.70
N ARG A 2 8.00 -17.19 -11.31
CA ARG A 2 6.69 -16.55 -11.09
C ARG A 2 6.53 -16.10 -9.65
N LEU A 3 6.32 -14.81 -9.45
CA LEU A 3 6.21 -14.17 -8.15
C LEU A 3 4.87 -13.45 -7.98
N ALA A 4 4.45 -13.27 -6.73
CA ALA A 4 3.33 -12.39 -6.40
C ALA A 4 3.69 -11.35 -5.34
N ALA A 5 3.11 -10.17 -5.46
CA ALA A 5 3.12 -9.13 -4.44
C ALA A 5 1.68 -8.82 -4.02
N ILE A 6 1.45 -8.76 -2.71
CA ILE A 6 0.18 -8.35 -2.13
C ILE A 6 0.43 -7.10 -1.28
N ASP A 7 -0.33 -6.04 -1.53
CA ASP A 7 -0.30 -4.80 -0.74
C ASP A 7 -1.65 -4.64 -0.04
N ILE A 8 -1.65 -4.61 1.30
CA ILE A 8 -2.84 -4.43 2.14
C ILE A 8 -2.79 -3.03 2.71
N GLY A 9 -3.35 -2.11 1.94
CA GLY A 9 -3.47 -0.71 2.30
C GLY A 9 -4.66 -0.40 3.21
N THR A 10 -4.83 0.90 3.48
CA THR A 10 -5.92 1.40 4.35
C THR A 10 -7.30 1.22 3.71
N ASN A 11 -7.40 1.42 2.40
CA ASN A 11 -8.67 1.39 1.67
C ASN A 11 -8.85 0.12 0.81
N SER A 12 -7.76 -0.36 0.21
CA SER A 12 -7.80 -1.47 -0.75
C SER A 12 -6.69 -2.46 -0.48
N ALA A 13 -6.90 -3.69 -0.92
CA ALA A 13 -5.86 -4.71 -1.06
C ALA A 13 -5.58 -4.94 -2.55
N ARG A 14 -4.31 -5.09 -2.92
CA ARG A 14 -3.87 -5.30 -4.31
C ARG A 14 -3.11 -6.60 -4.43
N LEU A 15 -3.22 -7.24 -5.59
CA LEU A 15 -2.42 -8.38 -6.00
C LEU A 15 -1.78 -8.09 -7.36
N LEU A 16 -0.49 -8.37 -7.46
CA LEU A 16 0.27 -8.41 -8.71
C LEU A 16 0.94 -9.78 -8.83
N ILE A 17 0.68 -10.51 -9.90
CA ILE A 17 1.39 -11.74 -10.25
C ILE A 17 2.18 -11.47 -11.53
N SER A 18 3.47 -11.77 -11.52
CA SER A 18 4.34 -11.57 -12.66
C SER A 18 5.36 -12.70 -12.83
N ASP A 19 5.72 -12.96 -14.08
CA ASP A 19 6.91 -13.73 -14.43
C ASP A 19 8.13 -12.79 -14.47
N PHE A 20 9.13 -13.10 -13.65
CA PHE A 20 10.44 -12.44 -13.64
C PHE A 20 11.47 -13.31 -14.34
N SER A 21 12.16 -12.72 -15.31
CA SER A 21 13.26 -13.35 -16.05
C SER A 21 14.30 -12.30 -16.42
N ASP A 22 15.41 -12.73 -17.00
CA ASP A 22 16.48 -11.83 -17.44
C ASP A 22 16.00 -10.84 -18.51
N SER A 23 14.94 -11.18 -19.26
CA SER A 23 14.30 -10.29 -20.24
C SER A 23 13.28 -9.31 -19.64
N GLY A 24 13.06 -9.36 -18.33
CA GLY A 24 12.22 -8.40 -17.61
C GLY A 24 11.07 -9.02 -16.81
N CYS A 25 10.06 -8.19 -16.53
CA CYS A 25 8.89 -8.52 -15.74
C CYS A 25 7.65 -8.54 -16.63
N ASN A 26 7.04 -9.71 -16.81
CA ASN A 26 5.78 -9.86 -17.53
C ASN A 26 4.62 -9.99 -16.53
N VAL A 27 3.65 -9.08 -16.57
CA VAL A 27 2.48 -9.09 -15.68
C VAL A 27 1.47 -10.11 -16.18
N LEU A 28 1.05 -11.02 -15.29
CA LEU A 28 0.08 -12.08 -15.59
C LEU A 28 -1.29 -11.79 -15.00
N GLU A 29 -1.33 -11.19 -13.81
CA GLU A 29 -2.55 -10.83 -13.10
C GLU A 29 -2.30 -9.54 -12.33
N ARG A 30 -3.25 -8.61 -12.41
CA ARG A 30 -3.23 -7.38 -11.61
C ARG A 30 -4.65 -7.05 -11.19
N THR A 31 -4.91 -7.12 -9.90
CA THR A 31 -6.23 -6.86 -9.35
C THR A 31 -6.15 -6.02 -8.07
N MET A 32 -7.23 -5.27 -7.81
CA MET A 32 -7.40 -4.42 -6.65
C MET A 32 -8.83 -4.52 -6.17
N GLU A 33 -8.99 -4.72 -4.87
CA GLU A 33 -10.29 -4.86 -4.23
C GLU A 33 -10.38 -3.93 -3.01
N ILE A 34 -11.53 -3.28 -2.87
CA ILE A 34 -11.79 -2.35 -1.77
C ILE A 34 -12.15 -3.14 -0.51
N THR A 35 -11.27 -3.11 0.50
CA THR A 35 -11.44 -3.81 1.78
C THR A 35 -11.81 -2.86 2.93
N ARG A 36 -11.50 -1.57 2.79
CA ARG A 36 -11.73 -0.50 3.79
C ARG A 36 -11.26 -0.90 5.20
N ILE A 37 -10.04 -1.42 5.28
CA ILE A 37 -9.46 -1.87 6.55
C ILE A 37 -9.38 -0.74 7.59
N GLY A 38 -9.14 0.49 7.12
CA GLY A 38 -9.03 1.69 7.94
C GLY A 38 -10.34 2.26 8.45
N ARG A 39 -11.49 1.76 7.99
CA ARG A 39 -12.79 2.33 8.34
C ARG A 39 -13.03 2.28 9.86
N GLY A 40 -13.30 3.43 10.47
CA GLY A 40 -13.55 3.56 11.90
C GLY A 40 -12.30 3.38 12.77
N MET A 41 -11.11 3.31 12.19
CA MET A 41 -9.87 3.22 12.96
C MET A 41 -9.51 4.55 13.62
N ASN A 42 -9.89 5.70 13.03
CA ASN A 42 -9.63 7.00 13.64
C ASN A 42 -10.28 7.15 15.02
N SER A 43 -11.46 6.56 15.22
CA SER A 43 -12.18 6.60 16.50
C SER A 43 -11.80 5.47 17.45
N THR A 44 -11.57 4.27 16.92
CA THR A 44 -11.38 3.05 17.76
C THR A 44 -9.93 2.65 17.97
N GLY A 45 -9.01 3.12 17.12
CA GLY A 45 -7.63 2.65 17.06
C GLY A 45 -7.46 1.18 16.65
N LYS A 46 -8.53 0.49 16.23
CA LYS A 46 -8.55 -0.97 16.00
C LYS A 46 -9.19 -1.32 14.66
N ILE A 47 -8.69 -2.38 14.03
CA ILE A 47 -9.33 -2.98 12.86
C ILE A 47 -10.59 -3.72 13.35
N SER A 48 -11.74 -3.38 12.77
CA SER A 48 -13.01 -4.03 13.08
C SER A 48 -13.05 -5.47 12.56
N LEU A 49 -13.85 -6.34 13.20
CA LEU A 49 -14.07 -7.71 12.72
C LEU A 49 -14.66 -7.72 11.30
N ALA A 50 -15.61 -6.83 11.00
CA ALA A 50 -16.21 -6.71 9.68
C ALA A 50 -15.16 -6.35 8.60
N SER A 51 -14.23 -5.44 8.90
CA SER A 51 -13.12 -5.11 8.01
C SER A 51 -12.15 -6.30 7.85
N ALA A 52 -11.87 -7.02 8.93
CA ALA A 52 -11.02 -8.21 8.88
C ALA A 52 -11.63 -9.33 8.02
N ASP A 53 -12.93 -9.60 8.16
CA ASP A 53 -13.66 -10.60 7.36
C ASP A 53 -13.70 -10.23 5.88
N ASN A 54 -13.92 -8.95 5.56
CA ASN A 54 -13.89 -8.47 4.18
C ASN A 54 -12.50 -8.65 3.55
N THR A 55 -11.45 -8.27 4.27
CA THR A 55 -10.06 -8.50 3.82
C THR A 55 -9.77 -9.99 3.67
N LEU A 56 -10.23 -10.84 4.60
CA LEU A 56 -10.04 -12.29 4.52
C LEU A 56 -10.68 -12.87 3.24
N LYS A 57 -11.89 -12.44 2.89
CA LYS A 57 -12.56 -12.86 1.64
C LYS A 57 -11.74 -12.51 0.41
N VAL A 58 -11.20 -11.29 0.34
CA VAL A 58 -10.32 -10.85 -0.75
C VAL A 58 -9.04 -11.68 -0.79
N LEU A 59 -8.38 -11.86 0.35
CA LEU A 59 -7.12 -12.60 0.44
C LEU A 59 -7.27 -14.08 0.10
N LYS A 60 -8.41 -14.71 0.41
CA LYS A 60 -8.74 -16.07 -0.08
C LYS A 60 -8.84 -16.11 -1.60
N ARG A 61 -9.44 -15.10 -2.24
CA ARG A 61 -9.45 -15.00 -3.71
C ARG A 61 -8.04 -14.84 -4.27
N TYR A 62 -7.21 -14.00 -3.63
CA TYR A 62 -5.81 -13.84 -4.05
C TYR A 62 -5.01 -15.12 -3.90
N LYS A 63 -5.22 -15.89 -2.83
CA LYS A 63 -4.61 -17.22 -2.67
C LYS A 63 -4.99 -18.15 -3.83
N ASN A 64 -6.27 -18.23 -4.19
CA ASN A 64 -6.74 -19.04 -5.32
C ASN A 64 -6.14 -18.59 -6.66
N LEU A 65 -6.00 -17.27 -6.89
CA LEU A 65 -5.33 -16.74 -8.08
C LEU A 65 -3.85 -17.13 -8.10
N MET A 66 -3.14 -16.98 -6.98
CA MET A 66 -1.74 -17.41 -6.87
C MET A 66 -1.57 -18.90 -7.16
N ASP A 67 -2.48 -19.74 -6.66
CA ASP A 67 -2.45 -21.19 -6.89
C ASP A 67 -2.74 -21.53 -8.35
N LYS A 68 -3.76 -20.91 -8.97
CA LYS A 68 -4.07 -21.06 -10.40
C LYS A 68 -2.88 -20.69 -11.29
N HIS A 69 -2.14 -19.66 -10.91
CA HIS A 69 -0.96 -19.22 -11.63
C HIS A 69 0.29 -20.02 -11.25
N ASN A 70 0.27 -20.96 -10.30
CA ASN A 70 1.47 -21.65 -9.81
C ASN A 70 2.57 -20.67 -9.34
N VAL A 71 2.18 -19.66 -8.55
CA VAL A 71 3.11 -18.71 -7.96
C VAL A 71 4.09 -19.45 -7.05
N LEU A 72 5.39 -19.25 -7.28
CA LEU A 72 6.45 -19.94 -6.53
C LEU A 72 6.75 -19.28 -5.19
N LYS A 73 6.73 -17.95 -5.16
CA LYS A 73 6.95 -17.15 -3.95
C LYS A 73 6.08 -15.91 -3.99
N TYR A 74 5.63 -15.47 -2.83
CA TYR A 74 4.91 -14.23 -2.67
C TYR A 74 5.48 -13.40 -1.53
N ARG A 75 5.19 -12.10 -1.55
CA ARG A 75 5.34 -11.22 -0.40
C ARG A 75 4.05 -10.44 -0.20
N ALA A 76 3.47 -10.52 0.99
CA ALA A 76 2.28 -9.76 1.35
C ALA A 76 2.64 -8.75 2.43
N VAL A 77 2.39 -7.46 2.16
CA VAL A 77 2.72 -6.37 3.07
C VAL A 77 1.45 -5.71 3.61
N GLY A 78 1.45 -5.37 4.90
CA GLY A 78 0.43 -4.56 5.54
C GLY A 78 0.99 -3.19 5.90
N THR A 79 0.31 -2.12 5.46
CA THR A 79 0.86 -0.77 5.56
C THR A 79 0.24 0.07 6.68
N SER A 80 0.07 1.38 6.50
CA SER A 80 -0.34 2.38 7.49
C SER A 80 -1.45 1.91 8.45
N ALA A 81 -2.57 1.38 7.95
CA ALA A 81 -3.66 0.91 8.81
C ALA A 81 -3.26 -0.30 9.65
N VAL A 82 -2.66 -1.33 9.04
CA VAL A 82 -2.22 -2.53 9.76
C VAL A 82 -1.12 -2.17 10.78
N ARG A 83 -0.20 -1.28 10.43
CA ARG A 83 0.87 -0.78 11.28
C ARG A 83 0.36 -0.01 12.51
N LYS A 84 -0.70 0.78 12.36
CA LYS A 84 -1.26 1.65 13.42
C LYS A 84 -2.28 0.94 14.31
N ALA A 85 -2.88 -0.16 13.86
CA ALA A 85 -3.93 -0.84 14.60
C ALA A 85 -3.42 -1.41 15.93
N ALA A 86 -4.06 -1.07 17.05
CA ALA A 86 -3.74 -1.62 18.37
C ALA A 86 -3.91 -3.15 18.42
N ASN A 87 -4.76 -3.72 17.56
CA ASN A 87 -4.99 -5.15 17.39
C ASN A 87 -4.31 -5.74 16.13
N SER A 88 -3.24 -5.12 15.62
CA SER A 88 -2.52 -5.56 14.42
C SER A 88 -2.11 -7.03 14.46
N ARG A 89 -1.50 -7.49 15.57
CA ARG A 89 -1.08 -8.89 15.74
C ARG A 89 -2.24 -9.88 15.68
N TRP A 90 -3.39 -9.50 16.25
CA TRP A 90 -4.61 -10.31 16.15
C TRP A 90 -5.06 -10.41 14.69
N PHE A 91 -5.11 -9.27 13.98
CA PHE A 91 -5.52 -9.22 12.58
C PHE A 91 -4.61 -10.06 11.68
N THR A 92 -3.29 -9.90 11.77
CA THR A 92 -2.35 -10.67 10.92
C THR A 92 -2.39 -12.16 11.23
N SER A 93 -2.53 -12.54 12.51
CA SER A 93 -2.72 -13.95 12.92
C SER A 93 -4.04 -14.53 12.40
N PHE A 94 -5.12 -13.75 12.48
CA PHE A 94 -6.44 -14.12 11.97
C PHE A 94 -6.40 -14.38 10.46
N ILE A 95 -5.76 -13.49 9.68
CA ILE A 95 -5.59 -13.70 8.25
C ILE A 95 -4.76 -14.95 7.98
N SER A 96 -3.57 -15.06 8.57
CA SER A 96 -2.66 -16.20 8.35
C SER A 96 -3.34 -17.54 8.61
N LYS A 97 -4.04 -17.67 9.75
CA LYS A 97 -4.76 -18.90 10.12
C LYS A 97 -5.85 -19.27 9.13
N ASN A 98 -6.52 -18.30 8.52
CA ASN A 98 -7.73 -18.54 7.72
C ASN A 98 -7.52 -18.49 6.20
N SER A 99 -6.43 -17.89 5.71
CA SER A 99 -6.09 -17.84 4.27
C SER A 99 -4.75 -18.47 3.92
N GLY A 100 -3.89 -18.75 4.90
CA GLY A 100 -2.51 -19.17 4.69
C GLY A 100 -1.59 -18.06 4.18
N ILE A 101 -2.06 -16.80 4.14
CA ILE A 101 -1.26 -15.63 3.74
C ILE A 101 -0.66 -15.00 4.98
N ILE A 102 0.67 -14.97 5.04
CA ILE A 102 1.43 -14.30 6.09
C ILE A 102 1.62 -12.84 5.67
N ILE A 103 1.23 -11.91 6.55
CA ILE A 103 1.34 -10.46 6.31
C ILE A 103 2.56 -9.93 7.05
N ASP A 104 3.46 -9.30 6.32
CA ASP A 104 4.57 -8.52 6.85
C ASP A 104 4.12 -7.08 7.08
N THR A 105 4.03 -6.65 8.33
CA THR A 105 3.74 -5.24 8.63
C THR A 105 4.99 -4.40 8.40
N VAL A 106 4.98 -3.56 7.36
CA VAL A 106 6.13 -2.75 6.95
C VAL A 106 6.14 -1.40 7.65
N THR A 107 7.33 -0.86 7.90
CA THR A 107 7.48 0.52 8.40
C THR A 107 7.09 1.54 7.33
N GLY A 108 6.83 2.80 7.72
CA GLY A 108 6.55 3.85 6.73
C GLY A 108 7.74 4.12 5.78
N ASN A 109 8.98 3.97 6.27
CA ASN A 109 10.18 4.13 5.43
C ASN A 109 10.32 2.98 4.43
N GLU A 110 9.99 1.75 4.85
CA GLU A 110 10.03 0.59 3.97
C GLU A 110 8.91 0.65 2.92
N GLU A 111 7.71 1.07 3.30
CA GLU A 111 6.60 1.36 2.37
C GLU A 111 7.04 2.38 1.32
N ALA A 112 7.57 3.52 1.76
CA ALA A 112 8.10 4.55 0.87
C ALA A 112 9.23 4.03 -0.04
N TYR A 113 10.12 3.19 0.48
CA TYR A 113 11.19 2.58 -0.29
C TYR A 113 10.65 1.69 -1.41
N LEU A 114 9.67 0.84 -1.09
CA LEU A 114 9.02 -0.05 -2.06
C LEU A 114 8.25 0.74 -3.11
N SER A 115 7.49 1.76 -2.70
CA SER A 115 6.73 2.64 -3.60
C SER A 115 7.63 3.40 -4.57
N PHE A 116 8.72 4.01 -4.08
CA PHE A 116 9.68 4.69 -4.95
C PHE A 116 10.35 3.72 -5.93
N THR A 117 10.77 2.54 -5.45
CA THR A 117 11.41 1.53 -6.30
C THR A 117 10.47 1.07 -7.41
N GLY A 118 9.19 0.85 -7.09
CA GLY A 118 8.16 0.51 -8.07
C GLY A 118 7.88 1.64 -9.06
N ALA A 119 7.67 2.86 -8.56
CA ALA A 119 7.31 4.02 -9.38
C ALA A 119 8.45 4.53 -10.27
N SER A 120 9.70 4.35 -9.84
CA SER A 120 10.88 4.83 -10.57
C SER A 120 11.50 3.79 -11.50
N LYS A 121 11.02 2.54 -11.47
CA LYS A 121 11.60 1.42 -12.23
C LYS A 121 11.72 1.71 -13.72
N ASP A 122 10.66 2.23 -14.33
CA ASP A 122 10.63 2.52 -15.78
C ASP A 122 11.15 3.93 -16.10
N LEU A 123 11.47 4.73 -15.06
CA LEU A 123 12.04 6.07 -15.20
C LEU A 123 13.56 6.05 -15.39
N SER A 124 14.25 4.92 -15.17
CA SER A 124 15.67 4.80 -15.51
C SER A 124 15.93 4.94 -17.02
N VAL A 125 14.88 4.86 -17.85
CA VAL A 125 14.92 5.12 -19.30
C VAL A 125 15.16 6.62 -19.60
N PHE A 126 15.00 7.52 -18.63
CA PHE A 126 15.38 8.93 -18.75
C PHE A 126 16.89 9.18 -18.60
N SER A 127 17.72 8.17 -18.91
CA SER A 127 19.18 8.26 -19.01
C SER A 127 19.57 9.27 -20.10
N GLY A 128 19.62 10.56 -19.73
CA GLY A 128 19.77 11.69 -20.64
C GLY A 128 18.99 12.95 -20.22
N SER A 129 18.06 12.82 -19.27
CA SER A 129 17.31 13.94 -18.70
C SER A 129 18.20 14.85 -17.84
N ARG A 130 17.93 16.16 -17.91
CA ARG A 130 18.57 17.19 -17.07
C ARG A 130 18.26 17.01 -15.57
N PHE A 131 17.21 16.24 -15.25
CA PHE A 131 16.73 16.01 -13.89
C PHE A 131 17.33 14.73 -13.32
N LYS A 132 18.30 14.87 -12.42
CA LYS A 132 18.98 13.75 -11.76
C LYS A 132 18.22 13.17 -10.57
N LYS A 133 17.22 13.89 -10.06
CA LYS A 133 16.43 13.53 -8.87
C LYS A 133 14.94 13.68 -9.18
N ILE A 134 14.14 12.78 -8.63
CA ILE A 134 12.67 12.83 -8.70
C ILE A 134 12.09 12.88 -7.29
N LEU A 135 10.97 13.57 -7.13
CA LEU A 135 10.12 13.49 -5.95
C LEU A 135 8.91 12.61 -6.29
N VAL A 136 8.79 11.47 -5.59
CA VAL A 136 7.62 10.61 -5.65
C VAL A 136 6.69 10.99 -4.50
N LEU A 137 5.43 11.24 -4.84
CA LEU A 137 4.32 11.43 -3.89
C LEU A 137 3.39 10.22 -4.01
N ASP A 138 3.32 9.40 -2.97
CA ASP A 138 2.37 8.29 -2.88
C ASP A 138 1.25 8.68 -1.90
N ILE A 139 0.07 8.99 -2.42
CA ILE A 139 -1.09 9.43 -1.63
C ILE A 139 -1.95 8.22 -1.33
N GLY A 140 -1.78 7.66 -0.14
CA GLY A 140 -2.53 6.52 0.36
C GLY A 140 -3.83 6.90 1.07
N GLY A 141 -4.52 5.88 1.58
CA GLY A 141 -5.72 6.08 2.41
C GLY A 141 -5.40 6.52 3.85
N GLY A 142 -4.27 6.06 4.40
CA GLY A 142 -3.89 6.30 5.81
C GLY A 142 -2.65 7.15 6.02
N SER A 143 -1.85 7.33 4.98
CA SER A 143 -0.66 8.16 4.96
C SER A 143 -0.36 8.65 3.55
N THR A 144 0.53 9.62 3.46
CA THR A 144 1.15 10.09 2.22
C THR A 144 2.65 10.05 2.37
N GLU A 145 3.33 9.39 1.43
CA GLU A 145 4.78 9.26 1.41
C GLU A 145 5.41 10.23 0.40
N PHE A 146 6.47 10.92 0.82
CA PHE A 146 7.30 11.82 0.04
C PHE A 146 8.69 11.21 -0.06
N ILE A 147 9.13 10.89 -1.28
CA ILE A 147 10.45 10.30 -1.51
C ILE A 147 11.21 11.11 -2.55
N LEU A 148 12.30 11.76 -2.13
CA LEU A 148 13.25 12.40 -3.04
C LEU A 148 14.39 11.43 -3.31
N GLY A 149 14.68 11.15 -4.58
CA GLY A 149 15.81 10.28 -4.91
C GLY A 149 16.15 10.17 -6.38
N VAL A 150 17.18 9.36 -6.66
CA VAL A 150 17.71 9.04 -7.98
C VAL A 150 17.20 7.65 -8.41
N PRO A 151 16.44 7.56 -9.52
CA PRO A 151 16.01 6.29 -10.10
C PRO A 151 17.18 5.36 -10.43
N GLY A 152 16.96 4.05 -10.40
CA GLY A 152 17.96 3.06 -10.86
C GLY A 152 19.15 2.82 -9.92
N SER A 153 19.23 3.48 -8.76
CA SER A 153 20.27 3.28 -7.73
C SER A 153 20.22 1.92 -7.00
N GLY A 154 19.21 1.09 -7.29
CA GLY A 154 19.21 -0.36 -7.05
C GLY A 154 19.21 -0.87 -5.60
N THR A 155 19.32 -0.02 -4.58
CA THR A 155 19.49 -0.49 -3.17
C THR A 155 18.97 0.49 -2.11
N GLY A 156 18.18 1.50 -2.50
CA GLY A 156 17.76 2.58 -1.59
C GLY A 156 18.82 3.62 -1.32
N GLN A 157 20.06 3.38 -1.77
CA GLN A 157 21.18 4.32 -1.70
C GLN A 157 20.98 5.60 -2.53
N GLY A 158 19.99 5.64 -3.42
CA GLY A 158 19.61 6.87 -4.13
C GLY A 158 18.45 7.64 -3.50
N MET A 159 17.94 7.27 -2.32
CA MET A 159 16.92 8.06 -1.64
C MET A 159 17.59 9.10 -0.75
N ASP A 160 17.47 10.37 -1.12
CA ASP A 160 17.99 11.49 -0.35
C ASP A 160 17.09 11.83 0.84
N MET A 161 15.78 11.65 0.68
CA MET A 161 14.79 11.96 1.70
C MET A 161 13.60 11.02 1.59
N VAL A 162 13.15 10.54 2.75
CA VAL A 162 11.91 9.78 2.91
C VAL A 162 11.11 10.41 4.05
N LYS A 163 9.86 10.80 3.78
CA LYS A 163 8.93 11.30 4.79
C LYS A 163 7.57 10.64 4.60
N SER A 164 7.05 10.00 5.65
CA SER A 164 5.66 9.51 5.70
C SER A 164 4.86 10.41 6.64
N LEU A 165 3.75 10.95 6.15
CA LEU A 165 2.85 11.83 6.90
C LEU A 165 1.48 11.16 7.05
N ASN A 166 0.83 11.37 8.20
CA ASN A 166 -0.48 10.79 8.50
C ASN A 166 -1.65 11.57 7.84
N ILE A 167 -1.54 11.86 6.55
CA ILE A 167 -2.50 12.68 5.77
C ILE A 167 -3.05 11.89 4.56
N GLY A 168 -3.65 10.74 4.82
CA GLY A 168 -4.26 9.91 3.78
C GLY A 168 -5.73 10.27 3.51
N SER A 169 -6.24 9.92 2.33
CA SER A 169 -7.61 10.26 1.90
C SER A 169 -8.69 9.76 2.86
N VAL A 170 -8.61 8.52 3.34
CA VAL A 170 -9.59 7.96 4.30
C VAL A 170 -9.53 8.68 5.63
N VAL A 171 -8.32 8.97 6.12
CA VAL A 171 -8.12 9.67 7.39
C VAL A 171 -8.67 11.09 7.33
N LEU A 172 -8.39 11.82 6.25
CA LEU A 172 -8.87 13.19 6.06
C LEU A 172 -10.39 13.22 5.86
N THR A 173 -10.96 12.30 5.08
CA THR A 173 -12.41 12.19 4.92
C THR A 173 -13.11 11.92 6.26
N GLU A 174 -12.66 10.93 7.04
CA GLU A 174 -13.28 10.63 8.35
C GLU A 174 -13.13 11.78 9.36
N LYS A 175 -12.09 12.60 9.22
CA LYS A 175 -11.82 13.72 10.14
C LYS A 175 -12.65 14.96 9.84
N PHE A 176 -12.83 15.30 8.55
CA PHE A 176 -13.40 16.58 8.14
C PHE A 176 -14.77 16.48 7.46
N ILE A 177 -15.06 15.39 6.75
CA ILE A 177 -16.27 15.27 5.92
C ILE A 177 -17.32 14.47 6.67
N LYS A 178 -18.40 15.13 7.11
CA LYS A 178 -19.46 14.47 7.90
C LYS A 178 -20.57 13.88 7.03
N GLY A 179 -20.79 14.46 5.85
CA GLY A 179 -21.85 14.09 4.92
C GLY A 179 -21.41 13.18 3.78
N THR A 180 -22.35 12.88 2.87
CA THR A 180 -22.06 12.19 1.61
C THR A 180 -21.38 13.08 0.58
N LEU A 181 -21.64 14.39 0.65
CA LEU A 181 -20.97 15.43 -0.13
C LEU A 181 -20.29 16.41 0.83
N PRO A 182 -19.08 16.87 0.51
CA PRO A 182 -18.36 17.82 1.36
C PRO A 182 -18.97 19.21 1.24
N GLU A 183 -19.13 19.89 2.38
CA GLU A 183 -19.43 21.33 2.39
C GLU A 183 -18.17 22.15 2.10
N ARG A 184 -18.34 23.37 1.59
CA ARG A 184 -17.20 24.25 1.28
C ARG A 184 -16.33 24.54 2.51
N SER A 185 -16.98 24.78 3.65
CA SER A 185 -16.33 25.01 4.94
C SER A 185 -15.51 23.81 5.42
N GLU A 186 -15.99 22.58 5.19
CA GLU A 186 -15.25 21.35 5.50
C GLU A 186 -14.01 21.20 4.61
N LEU A 187 -14.12 21.55 3.32
CA LEU A 187 -12.98 21.55 2.39
C LEU A 187 -11.94 22.60 2.78
N ASP A 188 -12.35 23.82 3.11
CA ASP A 188 -11.43 24.90 3.50
C ASP A 188 -10.67 24.54 4.81
N GLN A 189 -11.33 23.86 5.76
CA GLN A 189 -10.69 23.33 6.97
C GLN A 189 -9.71 22.20 6.68
N LEU A 190 -10.05 21.29 5.76
CA LEU A 190 -9.17 20.21 5.32
C LEU A 190 -7.93 20.77 4.64
N GLU A 191 -8.08 21.74 3.72
CA GLU A 191 -6.98 22.40 3.04
C GLU A 191 -6.06 23.14 4.03
N SER A 192 -6.63 23.85 5.01
CA SER A 192 -5.85 24.55 6.03
C SER A 192 -5.08 23.62 6.99
N TYR A 193 -5.48 22.35 7.08
CA TYR A 193 -4.83 21.35 7.92
C TYR A 193 -3.62 20.68 7.24
N ILE A 194 -3.61 20.63 5.90
CA ILE A 194 -2.53 20.05 5.09
C ILE A 194 -1.36 21.03 5.00
#